data_AF-A0A2R5F067-F1
#
_entry.id   AF-A0A2R5F067-F1
#
_cell.length_a   1.000
_cell.length_b   1.000
_cell.length_c   1.000
_cell.angle_alpha   90.00
_cell.angle_beta   90.00
_cell.angle_gamma   90.00
#
_symmetry.space_group_name_H-M   'P 1'
#
loop_
_entity.id
_entity.type
_entity.pdbx_description
1 polymer ?
#
loop_
_entity_poly.entity_id
_entity_poly.type
_entity_poly.pdbx_seq_one_letter_code
_entity_poly.pdbx_strand_id
1 'polypeptide(L)' 'MYIFIFFCVIFAGSFILFAFYKAGRGFASPTIECPVCSRNVKLYGNATRCYKCKSKLIKHANGNYIKG' A
#
# COMPACT_ATOMS: atom_id res chain seq x y z
N MET A 1 43.46 -5.78 4.02
CA MET A 1 42.72 -4.75 3.26
C MET A 1 41.42 -5.29 2.66
N TYR A 2 41.42 -6.44 1.98
CA TYR A 2 40.21 -7.04 1.37
C TYR A 2 39.07 -7.38 2.34
N ILE A 3 39.41 -7.84 3.56
CA ILE A 3 38.41 -8.17 4.60
C ILE A 3 37.57 -6.95 4.99
N PHE A 4 38.17 -5.78 5.14
CA PHE A 4 37.44 -4.54 5.47
C PHE A 4 36.48 -4.12 4.34
N ILE A 5 36.90 -4.28 3.09
CA ILE A 5 36.06 -3.97 1.92
C ILE A 5 34.87 -4.91 1.87
N PHE A 6 35.08 -6.21 2.15
CA PHE A 6 34.02 -7.21 2.18
C PHE A 6 32.94 -6.88 3.22
N PHE A 7 33.33 -6.50 4.44
CA PHE A 7 32.38 -6.08 5.47
C PHE A 7 31.62 -4.79 5.09
N CYS A 8 32.29 -3.80 4.48
CA CYS A 8 31.63 -2.58 4.02
C CYS A 8 30.54 -2.86 2.98
N VAL A 9 30.78 -3.76 2.02
CA VAL A 9 29.79 -4.10 0.98
C VAL A 9 28.58 -4.81 1.58
N ILE A 10 28.78 -5.73 2.53
CA ILE A 10 27.69 -6.42 3.21
C ILE A 10 26.83 -5.43 4.02
N PHE A 11 27.48 -4.51 4.74
CA PHE A 11 26.79 -3.50 5.55
C PHE A 11 25.99 -2.53 4.67
N ALA A 12 26.57 -2.08 3.57
CA ALA A 12 25.89 -1.20 2.62
C ALA A 12 24.67 -1.91 1.99
N GLY A 13 24.83 -3.16 1.55
CA GLY A 13 23.73 -3.93 0.95
C GLY A 13 22.57 -4.19 1.91
N SER A 14 22.87 -4.55 3.16
CA SER A 14 21.85 -4.77 4.19
C SER A 14 21.13 -3.48 4.60
N PHE A 15 21.85 -2.35 4.65
CA PHE A 15 21.26 -1.03 4.91
C PHE A 15 20.29 -0.60 3.80
N ILE A 16 20.67 -0.82 2.54
CA ILE A 16 19.81 -0.55 1.38
C ILE A 16 18.54 -1.42 1.46
N LEU A 17 18.69 -2.73 1.71
CA LEU A 17 17.56 -3.66 1.83
C LEU A 17 16.60 -3.23 2.94
N PHE A 18 17.13 -2.81 4.10
CA PHE A 18 16.34 -2.31 5.22
C PHE A 18 15.58 -1.03 4.88
N ALA A 19 16.22 -0.09 4.17
CA ALA A 19 15.59 1.14 3.71
C ALA A 19 14.42 0.85 2.74
N PHE A 20 14.62 -0.06 1.79
CA PHE A 20 13.55 -0.51 0.88
C PHE A 20 12.41 -1.22 1.63
N TYR A 21 12.72 -2.04 2.64
CA TYR A 21 11.71 -2.68 3.48
C TYR A 21 10.85 -1.67 4.24
N LYS A 22 11.47 -0.61 4.79
CA LYS A 22 10.72 0.48 5.45
C LYS A 22 9.90 1.30 4.45
N ALA A 23 10.46 1.61 3.28
CA ALA A 23 9.74 2.33 2.24
C ALA A 23 8.51 1.54 1.73
N GLY A 24 8.64 0.22 1.54
CA GLY A 24 7.58 -0.65 1.07
C GLY A 24 6.44 -0.88 2.07
N ARG A 25 6.67 -0.71 3.38
CA ARG A 25 5.58 -0.77 4.38
C ARG A 25 4.70 0.49 4.41
N GLY A 26 5.04 1.51 3.63
CA GLY A 26 4.27 2.75 3.49
C GLY A 26 3.04 2.67 2.61
N PHE A 27 2.73 1.51 1.99
CA PHE A 27 1.42 1.30 1.33
C PHE A 27 0.31 1.15 2.38
N ALA A 28 0.07 2.23 3.14
CA ALA A 28 -1.15 2.42 3.88
C ALA A 28 -2.29 2.32 2.86
N SER A 29 -3.05 1.23 2.91
CA SER A 29 -4.23 1.06 2.06
C SER A 29 -5.12 2.30 2.24
N PRO A 30 -5.41 3.05 1.17
CA PRO A 30 -6.15 4.29 1.30
C PRO A 30 -7.52 3.99 1.94
N THR A 31 -7.77 4.60 3.09
CA THR A 31 -9.11 4.67 3.66
C THR A 31 -9.93 5.60 2.80
N ILE A 32 -10.96 5.05 2.16
CA ILE A 32 -11.85 5.79 1.28
C ILE A 32 -13.26 5.71 1.86
N GLU A 33 -14.00 6.80 1.73
CA GLU A 33 -15.37 6.86 2.17
C GLU A 33 -16.27 6.13 1.16
N CYS A 34 -16.99 5.09 1.59
CA CYS A 34 -17.92 4.37 0.71
C CYS A 34 -19.08 5.31 0.32
N PRO A 35 -19.32 5.62 -0.97
CA PRO A 35 -20.38 6.53 -1.40
C PRO A 35 -21.81 6.02 -1.14
N VAL A 36 -21.96 4.76 -0.74
CA VAL A 36 -23.27 4.13 -0.48
C VAL A 36 -23.64 4.17 1.00
N CYS A 37 -22.66 4.06 1.90
CA CYS A 37 -22.90 3.99 3.34
C CYS A 37 -22.19 5.10 4.13
N SER A 38 -21.54 6.04 3.43
CA SER A 38 -20.76 7.15 3.98
C SER A 38 -19.85 6.74 5.13
N ARG A 39 -19.23 5.56 5.01
CA ARG A 39 -18.31 5.04 6.00
C ARG A 39 -16.93 4.88 5.41
N ASN A 40 -15.93 5.26 6.19
CA ASN A 40 -14.52 5.02 5.88
C ASN A 40 -14.23 3.52 5.85
N VAL A 41 -13.85 3.02 4.67
CA VAL A 41 -13.46 1.64 4.45
C VAL A 41 -12.02 1.58 3.96
N LYS A 42 -11.26 0.60 4.46
CA LYS A 42 -9.95 0.27 3.91
C LYS A 42 -10.18 -0.60 2.68
N LEU A 43 -9.86 -0.08 1.50
CA LEU A 43 -9.88 -0.87 0.29
C LEU A 43 -8.56 -1.62 0.20
N TYR A 44 -8.63 -2.94 0.32
CA TYR A 44 -7.51 -3.83 0.08
C TYR A 44 -7.45 -4.11 -1.42
N GLY A 45 -6.46 -3.53 -2.10
CA GLY A 45 -6.24 -3.74 -3.54
C GLY A 45 -7.35 -3.18 -4.43
N ASN A 46 -7.79 -3.96 -5.43
CA ASN A 46 -8.82 -3.58 -6.41
C ASN A 46 -10.23 -4.05 -5.99
N ALA A 47 -10.52 -3.96 -4.68
CA ALA A 47 -11.78 -4.44 -4.13
C ALA A 47 -12.96 -3.67 -4.73
N THR A 48 -13.73 -4.35 -5.57
CA THR A 48 -14.93 -3.85 -6.26
C THR A 48 -16.18 -3.89 -5.38
N ARG A 49 -16.07 -4.27 -4.10
CA ARG A 49 -17.19 -4.33 -3.17
C ARG A 49 -16.84 -3.78 -1.80
N CYS A 50 -17.73 -2.96 -1.24
CA CYS A 50 -17.64 -2.47 0.13
C CYS A 50 -17.89 -3.64 1.09
N TYR A 51 -16.97 -3.98 1.99
CA TYR A 51 -17.13 -5.13 2.91
C TYR A 51 -18.34 -5.00 3.84
N LYS A 52 -18.77 -3.77 4.14
CA LYS A 52 -19.84 -3.48 5.10
C LYS A 52 -21.23 -3.53 4.49
N CYS A 53 -21.45 -2.80 3.40
CA CYS A 53 -22.75 -2.71 2.73
C CYS A 53 -22.86 -3.62 1.51
N LYS A 54 -21.81 -4.39 1.19
CA LYS A 54 -21.73 -5.32 0.03
C LYS A 54 -22.01 -4.67 -1.32
N SER A 55 -22.10 -3.34 -1.37
CA SER A 55 -22.38 -2.58 -2.57
C SER A 55 -21.17 -2.54 -3.50
N LYS A 56 -21.44 -2.51 -4.80
CA LYS A 56 -20.41 -2.47 -5.83
C LYS A 56 -19.79 -1.08 -5.88
N LEU A 57 -18.46 -1.05 -5.84
CA LEU A 57 -17.65 0.15 -5.95
C LEU A 57 -16.86 0.07 -7.25
N ILE A 58 -16.98 1.09 -8.09
CA ILE A 58 -16.22 1.19 -9.33
C ILE A 58 -15.13 2.24 -9.12
N LYS A 59 -13.88 1.83 -9.33
CA LYS A 59 -12.74 2.74 -9.30
C LYS A 59 -12.76 3.57 -10.58
N HIS A 60 -12.95 4.87 -10.43
CA HIS A 60 -12.97 5.83 -11.51
C HIS A 60 -11.54 6.26 -11.86
N ALA A 61 -11.33 6.73 -13.10
CA ALA A 61 -9.98 7.05 -13.62
C ALA A 61 -9.25 8.16 -12.84
N ASN A 62 -10.00 8.98 -12.09
CA ASN A 62 -9.48 10.03 -11.21
C ASN A 62 -9.03 9.51 -9.83
N GLY A 63 -9.11 8.20 -9.56
CA GLY A 63 -8.77 7.60 -8.28
C GLY A 63 -9.90 7.55 -7.25
N ASN A 64 -11.06 8.16 -7.53
CA ASN A 64 -12.24 8.11 -6.66
C ASN A 64 -13.07 6.85 -6.90
N TYR A 65 -13.81 6.41 -5.88
CA TYR A 65 -14.71 5.26 -5.98
C TYR A 65 -16.16 5.75 -6.06
N ILE A 66 -16.88 5.31 -7.08
CA ILE A 66 -18.30 5.62 -7.28
C ILE A 66 -19.16 4.37 -7.04
N LYS A 67 -20.44 4.59 -6.72
CA LYS A 67 -21.44 3.51 -6.66
C LYS A 67 -21.65 2.95 -8.07
N GLY A 68 -21.43 1.65 -8.22
CA GLY A 68 -21.69 0.91 -9.47
C GLY A 68 -23.01 0.20 -9.51
#